data_AF-A0A931SQF9-F1
#
_entry.id   AF-A0A931SQF9-F1
#
_cell.length_a   1.000
_cell.length_b   1.000
_cell.length_c   1.000
_cell.angle_alpha   90.00
_cell.angle_beta   90.00
_cell.angle_gamma   90.00
#
_symmetry.space_group_name_H-M   'P 1'
#
loop_
_entity.id
_entity.type
_entity.pdbx_description
1 polymer ?
#
loop_
_entity_poly.entity_id
_entity_poly.type
_entity_poly.pdbx_seq_one_letter_code
_entity_poly.pdbx_strand_id
1 'polypeptide(L)'
;MQPRRARFAVSVPRGTFAGVERRRHTLGLARSVAVDEALKLWLKKQEEEELEERYVKGYQRKPERVADIEPMFRAGLVSFTREKW
;
A
#
# COMPACT_ATOMS: atom_id res chain seq x y z
N MET A 1 -15.16 -15.97 13.57
CA MET A 1 -15.10 -16.98 12.49
C MET A 1 -13.75 -16.81 11.80
N GLN A 2 -12.85 -17.81 11.80
CA GLN A 2 -11.55 -17.65 11.12
C GLN A 2 -11.79 -17.52 9.60
N PRO A 3 -11.15 -16.57 8.90
CA PRO A 3 -11.34 -16.40 7.46
C PRO A 3 -10.90 -17.68 6.72
N ARG A 4 -11.76 -18.19 5.82
CA ARG A 4 -11.44 -19.35 4.98
C ARG A 4 -10.30 -19.00 4.02
N ARG A 5 -9.23 -19.79 4.03
CA ARG A 5 -8.15 -19.68 3.04
C ARG A 5 -8.57 -20.34 1.73
N ALA A 6 -8.44 -19.61 0.63
CA ALA A 6 -8.53 -20.16 -0.73
C ALA A 6 -7.15 -20.67 -1.19
N ARG A 7 -7.13 -21.73 -1.99
CA ARG A 7 -5.90 -22.26 -2.62
C ARG A 7 -6.09 -22.26 -4.13
N PHE A 8 -5.09 -21.77 -4.84
CA PHE A 8 -5.08 -21.73 -6.29
C PHE A 8 -3.66 -22.01 -6.79
N ALA A 9 -3.54 -22.62 -7.97
CA ALA A 9 -2.27 -22.88 -8.63
C ALA A 9 -2.07 -21.85 -9.76
N VAL A 10 -0.86 -21.32 -9.87
CA VAL A 10 -0.48 -20.40 -10.94
C VAL A 10 0.82 -20.87 -11.60
N SER A 11 0.90 -20.67 -12.91
CA SER A 11 2.16 -20.79 -13.64
C SER A 11 2.81 -19.42 -13.73
N VAL A 12 4.10 -19.35 -13.46
CA VAL A 12 4.89 -18.12 -13.56
C VAL A 12 6.14 -18.36 -14.39
N PRO A 13 6.73 -17.34 -15.03
CA PRO A 13 8.00 -17.48 -15.72
C PRO A 13 9.08 -18.05 -14.80
N ARG A 14 9.93 -18.94 -15.34
CA ARG A 14 11.01 -19.58 -14.57
C ARG A 14 11.94 -18.57 -13.89
N GLY A 15 12.24 -17.46 -14.58
CA GLY A 15 13.07 -16.38 -14.03
C GLY A 15 12.42 -15.72 -12.80
N THR A 16 11.11 -15.44 -12.88
CA THR A 16 10.34 -14.89 -11.75
C THR A 16 10.32 -15.86 -10.57
N PHE A 17 10.04 -17.14 -10.82
CA PHE A 17 10.07 -18.17 -9.77
C PHE A 17 11.44 -18.23 -9.09
N ALA A 18 12.52 -18.28 -9.87
CA ALA A 18 13.88 -18.32 -9.33
C ALA A 18 14.22 -17.07 -8.50
N GLY A 19 13.75 -15.89 -8.93
CA GLY A 19 13.91 -14.65 -8.16
C GLY A 19 13.21 -14.70 -6.80
N VAL A 20 11.96 -15.17 -6.78
CA VAL A 20 11.18 -15.33 -5.55
C VAL A 20 11.81 -16.36 -4.61
N GLU A 21 12.23 -17.52 -5.14
CA GLU A 21 12.86 -18.57 -4.33
C GLU A 21 14.16 -18.06 -3.70
N ARG A 22 15.03 -17.37 -4.45
CA ARG A 22 16.25 -16.77 -3.88
C ARG A 22 15.93 -15.81 -2.75
N ARG A 23 14.99 -14.87 -2.98
CA ARG A 23 14.67 -13.85 -1.98
C ARG A 23 14.05 -14.44 -0.72
N ARG A 24 13.11 -15.38 -0.83
CA ARG A 24 12.52 -16.02 0.35
C ARG A 24 13.56 -16.81 1.15
N HIS A 25 14.53 -17.44 0.48
CA HIS A 25 15.58 -18.19 1.15
C HIS A 25 16.49 -17.26 1.97
N THR A 26 16.90 -16.14 1.39
CA THR A 26 17.67 -15.11 2.11
C THR A 26 16.91 -14.56 3.33
N LEU A 27 15.58 -14.46 3.24
CA LEU A 27 14.72 -13.95 4.31
C LEU A 27 14.25 -15.04 5.30
N GLY A 28 14.60 -16.31 5.09
CA GLY A 28 14.14 -17.42 5.94
C GLY A 28 12.63 -17.70 5.85
N LEU A 29 11.97 -17.29 4.76
CA LEU A 29 10.52 -17.38 4.60
C LEU A 29 10.07 -18.68 3.93
N ALA A 30 8.95 -19.21 4.40
CA ALA A 30 8.19 -20.25 3.70
C ALA A 30 7.59 -19.69 2.39
N ARG A 31 7.41 -20.55 1.38
CA ARG A 31 6.86 -20.15 0.05
C ARG A 31 5.52 -19.43 0.17
N SER A 32 4.60 -19.98 0.95
CA SER A 32 3.26 -19.40 1.14
C SER A 32 3.32 -18.02 1.78
N VAL A 33 4.25 -17.79 2.73
CA VAL A 33 4.43 -16.49 3.38
C VAL A 33 4.97 -15.47 2.40
N ALA A 34 6.02 -15.83 1.64
CA ALA A 34 6.59 -14.94 0.64
C ALA A 34 5.57 -14.53 -0.44
N VAL A 35 4.72 -15.47 -0.89
CA VAL A 35 3.66 -15.18 -1.86
C VAL A 35 2.54 -14.34 -1.24
N ASP A 36 2.12 -14.63 -0.01
CA ASP A 36 1.10 -13.86 0.71
C ASP A 36 1.53 -12.39 0.92
N GLU A 37 2.78 -12.17 1.34
CA GLU A 37 3.35 -10.82 1.49
C GLU A 37 3.44 -10.09 0.15
N ALA A 38 3.90 -10.77 -0.91
CA ALA A 38 3.97 -10.18 -2.24
C ALA A 38 2.58 -9.76 -2.77
N LEU A 39 1.57 -10.60 -2.57
CA LEU A 39 0.19 -10.29 -2.97
C LEU A 39 -0.39 -9.12 -2.17
N LYS A 40 -0.16 -9.07 -0.86
CA LYS A 40 -0.59 -7.94 -0.02
C LYS A 40 0.04 -6.62 -0.46
N LEU A 41 1.36 -6.63 -0.71
CA LEU A 41 2.09 -5.45 -1.18
C LEU A 41 1.58 -4.99 -2.55
N TRP A 42 1.34 -5.93 -3.47
CA TRP A 42 0.82 -5.62 -4.79
C TRP A 42 -0.59 -5.01 -4.72
N LEU A 43 -1.51 -5.63 -3.98
CA LEU A 43 -2.88 -5.12 -3.82
C LEU A 43 -2.90 -3.73 -3.16
N LYS A 44 -2.12 -3.55 -2.08
CA LYS A 44 -2.01 -2.26 -1.40
C LYS A 44 -1.51 -1.17 -2.36
N LYS A 45 -0.50 -1.47 -3.17
CA LYS A 45 0.02 -0.53 -4.16
C LYS A 45 -1.04 -0.15 -5.21
N GLN A 46 -1.86 -1.09 -5.67
CA GLN A 46 -2.96 -0.79 -6.59
C GLN A 46 -4.00 0.12 -5.95
N GLU A 47 -4.36 -0.12 -4.69
CA GLU A 47 -5.29 0.76 -3.95
C GLU A 47 -4.72 2.17 -3.77
N GLU A 48 -3.44 2.30 -3.44
CA GLU A 48 -2.75 3.60 -3.33
C GLU A 48 -2.74 4.35 -4.68
N GLU A 49 -2.41 3.66 -5.78
CA GLU A 49 -2.44 4.25 -7.13
C GLU A 49 -3.85 4.73 -7.52
N GLU A 50 -4.89 3.96 -7.22
CA GLU A 50 -6.28 4.37 -7.47
C GLU A 50 -6.70 5.60 -6.66
N LEU A 51 -6.25 5.70 -5.41
CA LEU A 51 -6.51 6.84 -4.54
C LEU A 51 -5.79 8.09 -5.03
N GLU A 52 -4.51 7.97 -5.41
CA GLU A 52 -3.73 9.05 -6.01
C GLU A 52 -4.37 9.56 -7.30
N GLU A 53 -4.74 8.65 -8.21
CA GLU A 53 -5.44 9.03 -9.44
C GLU A 53 -6.74 9.78 -9.16
N ARG A 54 -7.53 9.30 -8.20
CA ARG A 54 -8.79 9.94 -7.82
C ARG A 54 -8.55 11.33 -7.24
N TYR A 55 -7.53 11.47 -6.39
CA TYR A 55 -7.13 12.75 -5.82
C TYR A 55 -6.72 13.74 -6.91
N VAL A 56 -5.81 13.35 -7.80
CA VAL A 56 -5.34 14.22 -8.91
C VAL A 56 -6.49 14.63 -9.82
N LYS A 57 -7.33 13.68 -10.24
CA LYS A 57 -8.52 13.97 -11.07
C LYS A 57 -9.50 14.89 -10.36
N GLY A 58 -9.68 14.72 -9.05
CA GLY A 58 -10.52 15.59 -8.21
C GLY A 58 -9.97 17.01 -8.15
N TYR A 59 -8.69 17.16 -7.84
CA TYR A 59 -8.01 18.44 -7.72
C TYR A 59 -8.00 19.23 -9.04
N GLN A 60 -7.73 18.56 -10.16
CA GLN A 60 -7.79 19.21 -11.48
C GLN A 60 -9.19 19.75 -11.82
N ARG A 61 -10.25 19.07 -11.38
CA ARG A 61 -11.64 19.48 -11.62
C ARG A 61 -12.10 20.59 -10.68
N LYS A 62 -11.70 20.51 -9.41
CA LYS A 62 -12.06 21.47 -8.38
C LYS A 62 -10.84 21.62 -7.46
N PRO A 63 -9.94 22.57 -7.74
CA PRO A 63 -8.81 22.79 -6.88
C PRO A 63 -9.30 23.23 -5.51
N GLU A 64 -8.62 22.75 -4.47
CA GLU A 64 -8.87 23.21 -3.11
C GLU A 64 -8.55 24.69 -3.02
N ARG A 65 -9.45 25.49 -2.46
CA ARG A 65 -9.20 26.92 -2.23
C ARG A 65 -8.44 27.05 -0.93
N VAL A 66 -7.44 27.93 -0.89
CA VAL A 66 -6.62 28.18 0.31
C VAL A 66 -7.47 28.42 1.57
N ALA A 67 -8.60 29.12 1.44
CA ALA A 67 -9.53 29.38 2.53
C ALA A 67 -10.17 28.10 3.15
N ASP A 68 -10.30 27.03 2.37
CA ASP A 68 -10.89 25.76 2.79
C ASP A 68 -9.85 24.86 3.50
N ILE A 69 -8.55 25.03 3.20
CA ILE A 69 -7.44 24.18 3.68
C ILE A 69 -6.72 24.79 4.89
N GLU A 70 -6.65 26.12 4.98
CA GLU A 70 -5.98 26.87 6.05
C GLU A 70 -6.41 26.44 7.46
N PRO A 71 -7.71 26.23 7.77
CA PRO A 71 -8.13 25.79 9.10
C PRO A 71 -7.64 24.37 9.44
N MET A 72 -7.66 23.47 8.45
CA MET A 72 -7.21 22.09 8.61
C MET A 72 -5.69 22.02 8.79
N PHE A 73 -4.94 22.82 8.02
CA PHE A 73 -3.50 22.94 8.14
C PHE A 73 -3.08 23.50 9.51
N ARG A 74 -3.74 24.56 9.99
CA ARG A 74 -3.50 25.12 11.33
C ARG A 74 -3.82 24.13 12.44
N ALA A 75 -4.94 23.42 12.35
CA ALA A 75 -5.29 22.39 13.33
C ALA A 75 -4.25 21.25 13.37
N GLY A 76 -3.74 20.84 12.21
CA GLY A 76 -2.66 19.87 12.09
C GLY A 76 -1.37 20.33 12.80
N LEU A 77 -0.90 21.55 12.54
CA LEU A 77 0.29 22.11 13.20
C LEU A 77 0.17 22.15 14.72
N VAL A 78 -1.00 22.53 15.25
CA VAL A 78 -1.25 22.56 16.70
C VAL A 78 -1.18 21.14 17.32
N SER A 79 -1.58 20.11 16.58
CA SER A 79 -1.51 18.72 17.06
C SER A 79 -0.08 18.20 17.21
N PHE A 80 0.81 18.58 16.28
CA PHE A 80 2.24 18.22 16.34
C PHE A 80 2.98 18.92 17.49
N THR A 81 2.58 20.14 17.87
CA THR A 81 3.23 20.88 18.96
C THR A 81 2.95 20.34 20.38
N ARG A 82 2.04 19.38 20.53
CA ARG A 82 1.70 18.81 21.84
C ARG A 82 2.55 17.61 22.25
N GLU A 83 3.34 17.04 21.34
CA GLU A 83 4.36 16.06 21.71
C GLU A 83 5.64 16.79 22.17
N LYS A 84 5.80 16.89 23.49
CA LYS A 84 7.13 17.12 24.08
C LYS A 84 7.90 15.81 23.94
N TRP A 85 8.91 15.81 23.06
CA TRP A 85 9.99 14.82 23.13
C TRP A 85 10.69 14.90 24.49
#